data_AF-A0A915LA66-F1
#
_entry.id   AF-A0A915LA66-F1
#
_cell.length_a   1.000
_cell.length_b   1.000
_cell.length_c   1.000
_cell.angle_alpha   90.00
_cell.angle_beta   90.00
_cell.angle_gamma   90.00
#
_symmetry.space_group_name_H-M   'P 1'
#
loop_
_entity.id
_entity.type
_entity.pdbx_description
1 polymer ?
#
loop_
_entity_poly.entity_id
_entity_poly.type
_entity_poly.pdbx_seq_one_letter_code
_entity_poly.pdbx_strand_id
1 'polypeptide(L)'
;MITIGTLAQQDPWFKAATQVFYSLNTATGGIITIGSYMHFYNNCKTDAILISVTDTLTSILSGCAIFAILGYMANDLKVEVPQVTKS
;
A
#
# COMPACT_ATOMS: atom_id res chain seq x y z
N MET A 1 15.55 -11.07 -3.48
CA MET A 1 15.96 -10.12 -4.53
C MET A 1 15.01 -10.31 -5.70
N ILE A 2 14.19 -9.31 -6.03
CA ILE A 2 13.27 -9.37 -7.18
C ILE A 2 14.10 -9.16 -8.43
N THR A 3 14.21 -10.19 -9.28
CA THR A 3 14.97 -10.13 -10.54
C THR A 3 14.03 -9.72 -11.66
N ILE A 4 14.49 -9.01 -12.69
CA ILE A 4 13.64 -8.56 -13.82
C ILE A 4 12.86 -9.74 -14.46
N GLY A 5 13.44 -10.95 -14.44
CA GLY A 5 12.78 -12.17 -14.90
C GLY A 5 11.54 -12.61 -14.08
N THR A 6 11.41 -12.20 -12.81
CA THR A 6 10.23 -12.53 -12.00
C THR A 6 8.99 -11.73 -12.43
N LEU A 7 9.17 -10.59 -13.09
CA LEU A 7 8.05 -9.81 -13.64
C LEU A 7 7.36 -10.51 -14.82
N ALA A 8 7.96 -11.53 -15.43
CA ALA A 8 7.31 -12.33 -16.47
C ALA A 8 6.36 -13.40 -15.90
N GLN A 9 6.40 -13.65 -14.59
CA GLN A 9 5.54 -14.63 -13.92
C GLN A 9 4.24 -13.97 -13.44
N GLN A 10 3.12 -14.68 -13.46
CA GLN A 10 1.82 -14.12 -13.05
C GLN A 10 1.71 -13.87 -11.53
N ASP A 11 2.38 -14.70 -10.72
CA ASP A 11 2.35 -14.67 -9.26
C ASP A 11 2.62 -13.29 -8.61
N PRO A 12 3.70 -12.57 -8.95
CA PRO A 12 3.98 -11.27 -8.36
C PRO A 12 2.95 -10.19 -8.73
N TRP A 13 2.39 -10.25 -9.94
CA TRP A 13 1.32 -9.32 -10.34
C TRP A 13 0.02 -9.58 -9.59
N PHE A 14 -0.32 -10.85 -9.37
CA PHE A 14 -1.49 -11.22 -8.57
C PHE A 14 -1.33 -10.71 -7.13
N LYS A 15 -0.17 -10.94 -6.51
CA LYS A 15 0.12 -10.45 -5.15
C LYS A 15 0.06 -8.93 -5.05
N ALA A 16 0.62 -8.22 -6.03
CA ALA A 16 0.56 -6.76 -6.09
C ALA A 16 -0.89 -6.26 -6.25
N ALA A 17 -1.68 -6.90 -7.13
CA ALA A 17 -3.09 -6.54 -7.32
C ALA A 17 -3.92 -6.77 -6.06
N THR A 18 -3.73 -7.89 -5.36
CA THR A 18 -4.38 -8.18 -4.08
C THR A 18 -3.98 -7.16 -3.02
N GLN A 19 -2.71 -6.76 -2.95
CA GLN A 19 -2.23 -5.73 -2.02
C GLN A 19 -2.92 -4.38 -2.26
N VAL A 20 -3.00 -3.94 -3.52
CA VAL A 20 -3.68 -2.68 -3.88
C VAL A 20 -5.17 -2.75 -3.58
N PHE A 21 -5.80 -3.90 -3.82
CA PHE A 21 -7.22 -4.12 -3.53
C PHE A 21 -7.55 -4.03 -2.03
N TYR A 22 -6.69 -4.60 -1.17
CA TYR A 22 -6.81 -4.46 0.28
C TYR A 22 -6.44 -3.05 0.77
N SER A 23 -5.46 -2.39 0.15
CA SER A 23 -5.04 -1.01 0.50
C SER A 23 -6.18 -0.02 0.31
N LEU A 24 -6.78 -0.01 -0.88
CA LEU A 24 -7.87 0.91 -1.24
C LEU A 24 -9.19 0.57 -0.56
N ASN A 25 -9.30 -0.57 0.12
CA ASN A 25 -10.51 -1.00 0.82
C ASN A 25 -11.77 -0.98 -0.08
N THR A 26 -11.60 -1.18 -1.39
CA THR A 26 -12.64 -0.94 -2.41
C THR A 26 -13.86 -1.84 -2.23
N ALA A 27 -13.68 -3.03 -1.62
CA ALA A 27 -14.75 -4.00 -1.39
C ALA A 27 -15.57 -3.79 -0.10
N THR A 28 -15.12 -2.92 0.81
CA THR A 28 -15.67 -2.84 2.18
C THR A 28 -16.73 -1.75 2.32
N GLY A 29 -17.16 -1.13 1.22
CA GLY A 29 -18.28 -0.18 1.19
C GLY A 29 -18.00 1.20 1.75
N GLY A 30 -16.88 1.43 2.46
CA GLY A 30 -16.57 2.74 3.06
C GLY A 30 -16.49 3.88 2.04
N ILE A 31 -15.81 3.66 0.91
CA ILE A 31 -15.72 4.65 -0.18
C ILE A 31 -17.09 4.84 -0.86
N ILE A 32 -17.90 3.78 -0.95
CA ILE A 32 -19.25 3.80 -1.53
C ILE A 32 -20.18 4.66 -0.65
N THR A 33 -20.13 4.48 0.68
CA THR A 33 -20.90 5.27 1.63
C THR A 33 -20.51 6.75 1.59
N ILE A 34 -19.21 7.06 1.53
CA ILE A 34 -18.73 8.45 1.40
C ILE A 34 -19.20 9.06 0.06
N GLY A 35 -19.16 8.27 -1.01
CA GLY A 35 -19.69 8.66 -2.32
C GLY A 35 -21.19 8.99 -2.30
N SER A 36 -21.99 8.27 -1.51
CA SER A 36 -23.44 8.52 -1.37
C SER A 36 -23.78 9.86 -0.70
N TYR A 37 -22.84 10.49 0.01
CA TYR A 37 -22.99 11.82 0.59
C TYR A 37 -22.44 12.95 -0.30
N MET A 38 -21.83 12.63 -1.44
CA MET A 38 -21.32 13.64 -2.39
C MET A 38 -22.47 14.30 -3.15
N HIS A 39 -22.32 15.59 -3.47
CA HIS A 39 -23.29 16.30 -4.30
C HIS A 39 -23.32 15.71 -5.72
N PHE A 40 -24.50 15.49 -6.30
CA PHE A 40 -24.69 14.80 -7.59
C PHE A 40 -23.95 15.47 -8.78
N TYR A 41 -23.59 16.76 -8.63
CA TYR A 41 -22.86 17.56 -9.60
C TYR A 41 -21.40 17.86 -9.18
N ASN A 42 -20.82 17.06 -8.28
CA ASN A 42 -19.42 17.17 -7.89
C ASN A 42 -18.50 16.34 -8.83
N ASN A 43 -17.25 16.77 -9.00
CA ASN A 43 -16.27 16.11 -9.86
C ASN A 43 -15.71 14.82 -9.22
N CYS A 44 -16.57 13.79 -9.08
CA CYS A 44 -16.24 12.48 -8.49
C CYS A 44 -15.01 11.82 -9.16
N LYS A 45 -14.77 12.07 -10.45
CA LYS A 45 -13.58 11.58 -11.16
C LYS A 45 -12.28 12.14 -10.57
N THR A 46 -12.24 13.43 -10.27
CA THR A 46 -11.05 14.09 -9.71
C THR A 46 -10.83 13.63 -8.27
N ASP A 47 -11.90 13.50 -7.49
CA ASP A 47 -11.82 13.04 -6.10
C ASP A 47 -11.35 11.59 -6.02
N ALA A 48 -11.83 10.72 -6.90
CA ALA A 48 -11.37 9.32 -6.98
C ALA A 48 -9.88 9.20 -7.32
N ILE A 49 -9.39 10.04 -8.25
CA ILE A 49 -7.95 10.10 -8.58
C ILE A 49 -7.15 10.61 -7.37
N LEU A 50 -7.62 11.67 -6.70
CA LEU A 50 -6.94 12.24 -5.54
C LEU A 50 -6.84 11.24 -4.38
N ILE A 51 -7.92 10.51 -4.10
CA ILE A 51 -7.94 9.44 -3.07
C ILE A 51 -6.92 8.36 -3.41
N SER A 52 -6.89 7.89 -4.66
CA SER A 52 -5.97 6.82 -5.09
C SER A 52 -4.50 7.24 -5.00
N VAL A 53 -4.19 8.49 -5.38
CA VAL A 53 -2.84 9.06 -5.26
C VAL A 53 -2.43 9.21 -3.80
N THR A 54 -3.34 9.71 -2.95
CA THR A 54 -3.08 9.90 -1.52
C THR A 54 -2.87 8.57 -0.80
N ASP A 55 -3.64 7.53 -1.13
CA ASP A 55 -3.46 6.16 -0.60
C ASP A 55 -2.07 5.60 -0.95
N THR A 56 -1.67 5.76 -2.22
CA THR A 56 -0.35 5.31 -2.69
C THR A 56 0.78 6.06 -1.99
N LEU A 57 0.69 7.39 -1.87
CA LEU A 57 1.69 8.21 -1.19
C LEU A 57 1.80 7.85 0.30
N THR A 58 0.67 7.65 0.97
CA THR A 58 0.63 7.25 2.39
C THR A 58 1.29 5.89 2.59
N SER A 59 1.01 4.94 1.70
CA SER A 59 1.63 3.61 1.71
C SER A 59 3.15 3.67 1.52
N ILE A 60 3.64 4.52 0.62
CA ILE A 60 5.09 4.72 0.42
C ILE A 60 5.73 5.32 1.67
N LEU A 61 5.14 6.37 2.24
CA LEU A 61 5.65 7.02 3.45
C LEU A 61 5.65 6.07 4.65
N SER A 62 4.58 5.30 4.83
CA SER A 62 4.47 4.27 5.87
C SER A 62 5.54 3.19 5.67
N GLY A 63 5.75 2.72 4.44
CA GLY A 63 6.84 1.80 4.10
C GLY A 63 8.20 2.35 4.52
N CYS A 64 8.52 3.59 4.12
CA CYS A 64 9.76 4.25 4.52
C CYS A 64 9.92 4.36 6.04
N ALA A 65 8.86 4.72 6.76
CA ALA A 65 8.87 4.82 8.22
C ALA A 65 9.12 3.46 8.89
N ILE A 66 8.43 2.41 8.44
CA ILE A 66 8.62 1.03 8.95
C ILE A 66 10.05 0.56 8.69
N PHE A 67 10.59 0.78 7.49
CA PHE A 67 11.98 0.43 7.17
C PHE A 67 12.99 1.23 7.99
N ALA A 68 12.72 2.50 8.30
CA ALA A 68 13.57 3.31 9.16
C ALA A 68 13.60 2.77 10.60
N ILE A 69 12.45 2.40 11.16
CA ILE A 69 12.34 1.81 12.50
C ILE A 69 13.01 0.44 12.53
N LEU A 70 12.77 -0.41 11.53
CA LEU A 70 13.42 -1.73 11.41
C LEU A 70 14.94 -1.60 11.27
N GLY A 71 15.44 -0.63 10.50
CA GLY A 71 16.87 -0.35 10.36
C GLY A 71 17.50 0.11 11.67
N TYR A 72 16.80 0.95 12.45
CA TYR A 72 17.24 1.35 13.78
C TYR A 72 17.29 0.15 14.74
N MET A 73 16.25 -0.68 14.78
CA MET A 73 16.21 -1.88 15.63
C MET A 73 17.28 -2.90 15.23
N ALA A 74 17.53 -3.10 13.94
CA ALA A 74 18.60 -3.98 13.45
C ALA A 74 20.00 -3.48 13.87
N ASN A 75 20.21 -2.16 13.85
CA ASN A 75 21.46 -1.55 14.29
C ASN A 75 21.67 -1.64 15.82
N ASP A 76 20.60 -1.49 16.59
CA ASP A 76 20.63 -1.57 18.06
C ASP A 76 20.85 -3.02 18.56
N LEU A 77 20.13 -3.99 17.98
CA LEU A 77 20.23 -5.41 18.37
C LEU A 77 21.39 -6.17 17.66
N LYS A 78 22.16 -5.54 16.77
CA LYS A 78 23.21 -6.16 15.91
C LYS A 78 22.75 -7.43 15.17
N VAL A 79 21.46 -7.52 14.85
CA VAL A 79 20.87 -8.61 14.08
C VAL A 79 20.37 -8.09 12.74
N GLU A 80 20.45 -8.92 11.71
CA GLU A 80 20.00 -8.53 10.38
C GLU A 80 18.47 -8.30 10.36
N VAL A 81 18.02 -7.34 9.54
CA VAL A 81 16.60 -6.98 9.32
C VAL A 81 15.65 -8.18 9.10
N PRO A 82 16.06 -9.31 8.46
CA PRO A 82 15.22 -10.50 8.31
C PRO A 82 14.98 -11.27 9.61
N GLN A 83 15.77 -11.06 10.67
CA GLN A 83 15.59 -11.73 11.97
C GLN A 83 14.65 -10.97 12.90
N VAL A 84 14.51 -9.65 12.76
CA VAL A 84 13.56 -8.83 13.54
C VAL A 84 12.13 -8.86 13.00
N THR A 85 11.93 -9.41 11.80
CA THR A 85 10.61 -9.55 11.15
C THR A 85 10.07 -10.99 11.17
N LYS A 86 10.82 -11.94 11.73
CA LYS A 86 10.34 -13.31 11.97
C LYS A 86 9.72 -13.38 13.37
N SER A 87 8.40 -13.48 13.42
CA SER A 87 7.68 -14.05 14.57
C SER A 87 7.16 -15.42 14.21
#